data_AF-U1P9V6-F1
#
_entry.id   AF-U1P9V6-F1
#
_cell.length_a   1.000
_cell.length_b   1.000
_cell.length_c   1.000
_cell.angle_alpha   90.00
_cell.angle_beta   90.00
_cell.angle_gamma   90.00
#
_symmetry.space_group_name_H-M   'P 1'
#
loop_
_entity.id
_entity.type
_entity.pdbx_description
1 polymer ?
#
loop_
_entity_poly.entity_id
_entity_poly.type
_entity_poly.pdbx_seq_one_letter_code
_entity_poly.pdbx_strand_id
1 'polypeptide(L)'
;MVTHYERTGEKDGLAVARACGEQLLLDDELNTDGVGFAHGTSGVAYTLARLAAATGNSEFATEALARFERLRSVYDDVPDDQRWWWCRGVPGVAVAFAETAELLDELSVPEWVSGWIERSEELSLDHFCCGNAGRAATALTVACRLDEDKTAACRLAESLQNGTAPISLANHGQAVSNPTFFDGLPGVAYTVARVLGDEHLPSVVSFR
;
A
#
# COMPACT_ATOMS: atom_id res chain seq x y z
N MET A 1 11.39 2.97 -10.85
CA MET A 1 12.47 3.91 -11.26
C MET A 1 13.26 4.42 -10.06
N VAL A 2 12.62 4.99 -9.03
CA VAL A 2 13.31 5.36 -7.78
C VAL A 2 13.94 4.15 -7.08
N THR A 3 13.21 3.02 -6.93
CA THR A 3 13.77 1.78 -6.37
C THR A 3 14.97 1.23 -7.18
N HIS A 4 14.99 1.44 -8.50
CA HIS A 4 16.14 1.05 -9.34
C HIS A 4 17.35 1.92 -9.04
N TYR A 5 17.14 3.24 -8.98
CA TYR A 5 18.19 4.20 -8.60
C TYR A 5 18.75 3.92 -7.21
N GLU A 6 17.90 3.70 -6.20
CA GLU A 6 18.32 3.38 -4.83
C GLU A 6 19.21 2.13 -4.76
N ARG A 7 18.97 1.14 -5.64
CA ARG A 7 19.72 -0.12 -5.68
C ARG A 7 21.00 -0.07 -6.49
N THR A 8 21.06 0.77 -7.53
CA THR A 8 22.13 0.73 -8.54
C THR A 8 22.96 2.00 -8.61
N GLY A 9 22.43 3.13 -8.13
CA GLY A 9 23.00 4.46 -8.32
C GLY A 9 22.86 5.01 -9.75
N GLU A 10 22.22 4.27 -10.67
CA GLU A 10 22.05 4.70 -12.07
C GLU A 10 21.06 5.87 -12.18
N LYS A 11 21.56 7.01 -12.65
CA LYS A 11 20.82 8.29 -12.65
C LYS A 11 19.75 8.39 -13.71
N ASP A 12 19.82 7.61 -14.79
CA ASP A 12 18.87 7.70 -15.91
C ASP A 12 17.44 7.39 -15.45
N GLY A 13 17.28 6.35 -14.61
CA GLY A 13 15.99 6.03 -14.01
C GLY A 13 15.45 7.14 -13.11
N LEU A 14 16.31 7.81 -12.34
CA LEU A 14 15.91 8.93 -11.49
C LEU A 14 15.50 10.15 -12.31
N ALA A 15 16.20 10.44 -13.41
CA ALA A 15 15.88 11.55 -14.29
C ALA A 15 14.48 11.40 -14.91
N VAL A 16 14.14 10.20 -15.38
CA VAL A 16 12.79 9.91 -15.89
C VAL A 16 11.75 10.01 -14.77
N ALA A 17 12.03 9.45 -13.58
CA ALA A 17 11.12 9.53 -12.44
C ALA A 17 10.83 10.98 -12.02
N ARG A 18 11.87 11.84 -12.02
CA ARG A 18 11.73 13.26 -11.73
C ARG A 18 10.84 13.97 -12.75
N ALA A 19 11.07 13.74 -14.05
CA ALA A 19 10.26 14.34 -15.10
C ALA A 19 8.76 13.94 -15.00
N CYS A 20 8.48 12.67 -14.64
CA CYS A 20 7.11 12.25 -14.33
C CYS A 20 6.56 12.93 -13.07
N GLY A 21 7.37 13.08 -12.03
CA GLY A 21 7.00 13.81 -10.81
C GLY A 21 6.65 15.27 -11.06
N GLU A 22 7.39 15.95 -11.92
CA GLU A 22 7.10 17.34 -12.32
C GLU A 22 5.73 17.46 -12.99
N GLN A 23 5.28 16.44 -13.73
CA GLN A 23 3.91 16.42 -14.27
C GLN A 23 2.87 16.23 -13.18
N LEU A 24 3.15 15.41 -12.17
CA LEU A 24 2.26 15.23 -11.02
C LEU A 24 2.08 16.51 -10.21
N LEU A 25 3.09 17.38 -10.13
CA LEU A 25 2.96 18.69 -9.46
C LEU A 25 1.98 19.64 -10.18
N LEU A 26 1.74 19.43 -11.47
CA LEU A 26 0.78 20.23 -12.25
C LEU A 26 -0.65 19.70 -12.13
N ASP A 27 -0.81 18.49 -11.61
CA ASP A 27 -2.08 17.82 -11.41
C ASP A 27 -2.58 18.04 -9.98
N ASP A 28 -3.53 18.96 -9.82
CA ASP A 28 -4.15 19.28 -8.52
C ASP A 28 -5.42 18.45 -8.24
N GLU A 29 -5.80 17.54 -9.14
CA GLU A 29 -7.00 16.74 -8.93
C GLU A 29 -6.76 15.67 -7.85
N LEU A 30 -7.57 15.73 -6.80
CA LEU A 30 -7.70 14.60 -5.88
C LEU A 30 -8.42 13.48 -6.62
N ASN A 31 -7.80 12.31 -6.67
CA ASN A 31 -8.48 11.15 -7.22
C ASN A 31 -9.64 10.75 -6.28
N THR A 32 -10.86 10.87 -6.80
CA THR A 32 -12.10 10.51 -6.10
C THR A 32 -12.50 9.05 -6.31
N ASP A 33 -11.88 8.32 -7.23
CA ASP A 33 -12.15 6.90 -7.49
C ASP A 33 -11.54 5.98 -6.42
N GLY A 34 -10.80 6.55 -5.48
CA GLY A 34 -10.26 5.88 -4.29
C GLY A 34 -9.15 6.69 -3.63
N VAL A 35 -8.95 6.45 -2.34
CA VAL A 35 -7.88 7.09 -1.55
C VAL A 35 -6.63 6.23 -1.43
N GLY A 36 -6.74 4.94 -1.76
CA GLY A 36 -5.71 3.91 -1.55
C GLY A 36 -4.49 4.02 -2.46
N PHE A 37 -3.65 2.99 -2.43
CA PHE A 37 -2.28 3.10 -2.92
C PHE A 37 -2.16 3.02 -4.44
N ALA A 38 -2.93 2.14 -5.09
CA ALA A 38 -2.78 1.88 -6.52
C ALA A 38 -3.56 2.87 -7.40
N HIS A 39 -4.74 3.27 -6.93
CA HIS A 39 -5.68 4.10 -7.69
C HIS A 39 -6.00 5.42 -6.98
N GLY A 40 -5.25 5.81 -5.95
CA GLY A 40 -5.63 6.94 -5.12
C GLY A 40 -4.50 7.89 -4.79
N THR A 41 -4.92 9.02 -4.22
CA THR A 41 -4.05 10.14 -3.86
C THR A 41 -2.92 9.74 -2.90
N SER A 42 -3.11 8.74 -2.03
CA SER A 42 -2.07 8.31 -1.09
C SER A 42 -0.84 7.69 -1.79
N GLY A 43 -1.05 6.92 -2.87
CA GLY A 43 0.06 6.38 -3.67
C GLY A 43 0.85 7.46 -4.39
N VAL A 44 0.16 8.50 -4.86
CA VAL A 44 0.80 9.65 -5.49
C VAL A 44 1.58 10.48 -4.47
N ALA A 45 0.98 10.76 -3.31
CA ALA A 45 1.63 11.47 -2.21
C ALA A 45 2.91 10.75 -1.75
N TYR A 46 2.84 9.43 -1.56
CA TYR A 46 4.01 8.60 -1.27
C TYR A 46 5.08 8.67 -2.38
N THR A 47 4.67 8.63 -3.65
CA THR A 47 5.59 8.73 -4.79
C THR A 47 6.34 10.08 -4.79
N LEU A 48 5.63 11.17 -4.50
CA LEU A 48 6.23 12.50 -4.39
C LEU A 48 7.19 12.57 -3.20
N ALA A 49 6.82 12.02 -2.03
CA ALA A 49 7.72 11.94 -0.88
C ALA A 49 9.02 11.19 -1.20
N ARG A 50 8.93 10.07 -1.92
CA ARG A 50 10.11 9.33 -2.41
C ARG A 50 10.98 10.15 -3.35
N LEU A 51 10.36 10.89 -4.27
CA LEU A 51 11.09 11.77 -5.18
C LEU A 51 11.78 12.91 -4.42
N ALA A 52 11.12 13.48 -3.41
CA ALA A 52 11.74 14.47 -2.53
C ALA A 52 12.99 13.91 -1.85
N ALA A 53 12.89 12.74 -1.21
CA ALA A 53 14.01 12.08 -0.55
C ALA A 53 15.16 11.75 -1.52
N ALA A 54 14.84 11.26 -2.73
CA ALA A 54 15.85 10.86 -3.72
C ALA A 54 16.53 12.04 -4.44
N THR A 55 15.87 13.19 -4.54
CA THR A 55 16.35 14.33 -5.34
C THR A 55 16.72 15.56 -4.52
N GLY A 56 16.24 15.66 -3.28
CA GLY A 56 16.34 16.86 -2.45
C GLY A 56 15.43 18.01 -2.89
N ASN A 57 14.50 17.80 -3.83
CA ASN A 57 13.56 18.85 -4.24
C ASN A 57 12.42 18.98 -3.23
N SER A 58 12.35 20.13 -2.54
CA SER A 58 11.33 20.42 -1.53
C SER A 58 9.92 20.56 -2.11
N GLU A 59 9.76 20.91 -3.39
CA GLU A 59 8.42 21.03 -4.01
C GLU A 59 7.66 19.70 -3.96
N PHE A 60 8.35 18.58 -4.18
CA PHE A 60 7.75 17.26 -4.05
C PHE A 60 7.35 16.93 -2.62
N ALA A 61 8.13 17.33 -1.61
CA ALA A 61 7.78 17.13 -0.21
C ALA A 61 6.55 17.96 0.17
N THR A 62 6.54 19.24 -0.19
CA THR A 62 5.40 20.14 0.06
C THR A 62 4.12 19.61 -0.56
N GLU A 63 4.15 19.17 -1.82
CA GLU A 63 2.96 18.62 -2.48
C GLU A 63 2.54 17.26 -1.90
N ALA A 64 3.49 16.40 -1.51
CA ALA A 64 3.18 15.14 -0.82
C ALA A 64 2.40 15.39 0.47
N LEU A 65 2.88 16.31 1.32
CA LEU A 65 2.22 16.67 2.58
C LEU A 65 0.83 17.29 2.33
N ALA A 66 0.72 18.21 1.36
CA ALA A 66 -0.56 18.82 1.00
C ALA A 66 -1.60 17.78 0.53
N ARG A 67 -1.18 16.73 -0.19
CA ARG A 67 -2.06 15.63 -0.57
C ARG A 67 -2.50 14.79 0.63
N PHE A 68 -1.59 14.47 1.55
CA PHE A 68 -1.95 13.75 2.78
C PHE A 68 -2.94 14.53 3.64
N GLU A 69 -2.79 15.84 3.77
CA GLU A 69 -3.74 16.71 4.48
C GLU A 69 -5.14 16.65 3.85
N ARG A 70 -5.20 16.65 2.51
CA ARG A 70 -6.46 16.59 1.75
C ARG A 70 -7.14 15.22 1.80
N LEU A 71 -6.43 14.11 2.03
CA LEU A 71 -7.02 12.76 2.05
C LEU A 71 -8.19 12.63 3.03
N ARG A 72 -8.18 13.35 4.15
CA ARG A 72 -9.26 13.26 5.14
C ARG A 72 -10.59 13.74 4.59
N SER A 73 -10.61 14.74 3.71
CA SER A 73 -11.87 15.31 3.21
C SER A 73 -12.63 14.36 2.28
N VAL A 74 -11.94 13.44 1.62
CA VAL A 74 -12.50 12.49 0.65
C VAL A 74 -12.64 11.07 1.21
N TYR A 75 -12.24 10.85 2.47
CA TYR A 75 -12.30 9.53 3.11
C TYR A 75 -13.74 8.99 3.24
N ASP A 76 -14.68 9.87 3.56
CA ASP A 76 -16.08 9.47 3.77
C ASP A 76 -16.78 9.13 2.43
N ASP A 77 -16.22 9.56 1.29
CA ASP A 77 -16.72 9.28 -0.06
C ASP A 77 -16.26 7.91 -0.61
N VAL A 78 -15.32 7.24 0.06
CA VAL A 78 -14.85 5.90 -0.36
C VAL A 78 -15.97 4.89 -0.17
N PRO A 79 -16.38 4.13 -1.21
CA PRO A 79 -17.41 3.11 -1.07
C PRO A 79 -17.05 2.07 0.00
N ASP A 80 -18.03 1.67 0.80
CA ASP A 80 -17.79 0.81 1.96
C ASP A 80 -17.17 -0.55 1.60
N ASP A 81 -17.52 -1.12 0.44
CA ASP A 81 -16.95 -2.37 -0.07
C ASP A 81 -15.47 -2.23 -0.47
N GLN A 82 -15.02 -1.01 -0.81
CA GLN A 82 -13.65 -0.70 -1.25
C GLN A 82 -12.78 -0.12 -0.15
N ARG A 83 -13.40 0.35 0.95
CA ARG A 83 -12.75 1.01 2.08
C ARG A 83 -11.59 0.22 2.64
N TRP A 84 -11.63 -1.11 2.54
CA TRP A 84 -10.62 -2.01 3.10
C TRP A 84 -9.73 -2.67 2.04
N TRP A 85 -9.73 -2.19 0.80
CA TRP A 85 -8.83 -2.66 -0.25
C TRP A 85 -7.51 -1.88 -0.21
N TRP A 86 -6.38 -2.56 -0.45
CA TRP A 86 -5.10 -1.88 -0.56
C TRP A 86 -5.08 -0.89 -1.74
N CYS A 87 -5.67 -1.28 -2.87
CA CYS A 87 -5.62 -0.49 -4.10
C CYS A 87 -6.42 0.83 -4.03
N ARG A 88 -7.49 0.90 -3.23
CA ARG A 88 -8.46 2.02 -3.20
C ARG A 88 -8.81 2.56 -1.81
N GLY A 89 -8.51 1.84 -0.75
CA GLY A 89 -8.98 2.16 0.60
C GLY A 89 -7.89 2.43 1.63
N VAL A 90 -8.30 2.35 2.90
CA VAL A 90 -7.50 2.67 4.10
C VAL A 90 -6.19 1.88 4.19
N PRO A 91 -6.10 0.58 3.85
CA PRO A 91 -4.82 -0.12 3.93
C PRO A 91 -3.75 0.54 3.04
N GLY A 92 -4.13 1.00 1.84
CA GLY A 92 -3.23 1.73 0.96
C GLY A 92 -2.79 3.07 1.53
N VAL A 93 -3.72 3.78 2.17
CA VAL A 93 -3.43 5.03 2.88
C VAL A 93 -2.48 4.79 4.07
N ALA A 94 -2.72 3.73 4.85
CA ALA A 94 -1.92 3.39 6.03
C ALA A 94 -0.45 3.12 5.68
N VAL A 95 -0.20 2.31 4.65
CA VAL A 95 1.19 2.07 4.21
C VAL A 95 1.83 3.32 3.63
N ALA A 96 1.08 4.15 2.89
CA ALA A 96 1.60 5.41 2.36
C ALA A 96 2.03 6.37 3.47
N PHE A 97 1.24 6.52 4.54
CA PHE A 97 1.60 7.31 5.72
C PHE A 97 2.84 6.74 6.43
N ALA A 98 2.83 5.44 6.75
CA ALA A 98 3.92 4.81 7.50
C ALA A 98 5.25 4.89 6.76
N GLU A 99 5.26 4.67 5.45
CA GLU A 99 6.46 4.79 4.63
C GLU A 99 6.90 6.25 4.43
N THR A 100 5.95 7.19 4.31
CA THR A 100 6.28 8.61 4.14
C THR A 100 6.83 9.22 5.42
N ALA A 101 6.32 8.82 6.60
CA ALA A 101 6.82 9.27 7.89
C ALA A 101 8.32 8.97 8.09
N GLU A 102 8.82 7.87 7.52
CA GLU A 102 10.25 7.54 7.54
C GLU A 102 11.07 8.37 6.53
N LEU A 103 10.44 8.81 5.44
CA LEU A 103 11.11 9.59 4.39
C LEU A 103 11.14 11.09 4.72
N LEU A 104 10.07 11.58 5.34
CA LEU A 104 9.82 12.96 5.70
C LEU A 104 9.50 12.97 7.21
N ASP A 105 10.43 13.46 8.04
CA ASP A 105 10.30 13.53 9.52
C ASP A 105 9.13 14.44 10.01
N GLU A 106 8.27 14.90 9.10
CA GLU A 106 7.19 15.86 9.32
C GLU A 106 5.79 15.22 9.34
N LEU A 107 5.69 13.90 9.09
CA LEU A 107 4.41 13.20 8.96
C LEU A 107 4.23 12.12 10.04
N SER A 108 3.03 12.04 10.61
CA SER A 108 2.60 10.95 11.49
C SER A 108 1.34 10.29 10.96
N VAL A 109 1.12 9.03 11.34
CA VAL A 109 -0.12 8.33 10.96
C VAL A 109 -1.29 8.96 11.72
N PRO A 110 -2.31 9.49 11.02
CA PRO A 110 -3.41 10.18 11.68
C PRO A 110 -4.38 9.21 12.35
N GLU A 111 -5.07 9.66 13.40
CA GLU A 111 -5.98 8.83 14.22
C GLU A 111 -7.06 8.08 13.40
N TRP A 112 -7.56 8.70 12.33
CA TRP A 112 -8.58 8.07 11.47
C TRP A 112 -8.05 6.90 10.63
N VAL A 113 -6.73 6.80 10.45
CA VAL A 113 -6.02 5.68 9.81
C VAL A 113 -5.52 4.69 10.86
N SER A 114 -5.14 5.18 12.04
CA SER A 114 -4.73 4.32 13.15
C SER A 114 -5.82 3.32 13.52
N GLY A 115 -5.40 2.12 13.93
CA GLY A 115 -6.32 1.03 14.27
C GLY A 115 -7.26 0.60 13.13
N TRP A 116 -6.88 0.83 11.86
CA TRP A 116 -7.70 0.44 10.72
C TRP A 116 -7.93 -1.06 10.66
N ILE A 117 -6.94 -1.85 11.07
CA ILE A 117 -7.00 -3.30 10.97
C ILE A 117 -8.04 -3.86 11.95
N GLU A 118 -8.15 -3.30 13.16
CA GLU A 118 -9.17 -3.68 14.16
C GLU A 118 -10.59 -3.25 13.74
N ARG A 119 -10.72 -2.14 13.00
CA ARG A 119 -12.02 -1.65 12.49
C ARG A 119 -12.45 -2.34 11.20
N SER A 120 -11.54 -3.03 10.53
CA SER A 120 -11.79 -3.64 9.23
C SER A 120 -12.41 -5.04 9.36
N GLU A 121 -13.47 -5.28 8.59
CA GLU A 121 -14.14 -6.58 8.54
C GLU A 121 -13.36 -7.58 7.67
N GLU A 122 -13.57 -8.88 7.88
CA GLU A 122 -13.05 -9.92 6.98
C GLU A 122 -13.61 -9.73 5.56
N LEU A 123 -12.73 -9.78 4.56
CA LEU A 123 -13.16 -9.62 3.17
C LEU A 123 -13.57 -10.96 2.59
N SER A 124 -14.51 -10.94 1.66
CA SER A 124 -14.96 -12.12 0.91
C SER A 124 -13.93 -12.63 -0.11
N LEU A 125 -12.88 -11.84 -0.37
CA LEU A 125 -11.80 -12.14 -1.30
C LEU A 125 -10.47 -12.22 -0.56
N ASP A 126 -9.57 -13.06 -1.05
CA ASP A 126 -8.29 -13.33 -0.41
C ASP A 126 -7.08 -12.81 -1.18
N HIS A 127 -7.25 -12.44 -2.46
CA HIS A 127 -6.14 -11.96 -3.29
C HIS A 127 -5.52 -10.65 -2.79
N PHE A 128 -4.34 -10.31 -3.30
CA PHE A 128 -3.56 -9.20 -2.79
C PHE A 128 -4.20 -7.81 -3.01
N CYS A 129 -4.78 -7.55 -4.19
CA CYS A 129 -5.25 -6.21 -4.57
C CYS A 129 -6.39 -5.69 -3.68
N CYS A 130 -7.42 -6.54 -3.50
CA CYS A 130 -8.70 -6.18 -2.86
C CYS A 130 -9.13 -7.19 -1.79
N GLY A 131 -8.21 -8.02 -1.30
CA GLY A 131 -8.54 -9.13 -0.38
C GLY A 131 -7.69 -9.19 0.87
N ASN A 132 -7.92 -10.24 1.65
CA ASN A 132 -7.29 -10.44 2.96
C ASN A 132 -5.75 -10.54 2.88
N ALA A 133 -5.17 -11.02 1.78
CA ALA A 133 -3.71 -11.03 1.62
C ALA A 133 -3.13 -9.61 1.51
N GLY A 134 -3.83 -8.68 0.86
CA GLY A 134 -3.41 -7.27 0.82
C GLY A 134 -3.44 -6.63 2.19
N ARG A 135 -4.49 -6.94 2.97
CA ARG A 135 -4.63 -6.47 4.37
C ARG A 135 -3.53 -7.01 5.26
N ALA A 136 -3.24 -8.31 5.20
CA ALA A 136 -2.17 -8.92 5.99
C ALA A 136 -0.79 -8.33 5.64
N ALA A 137 -0.47 -8.19 4.35
CA ALA A 137 0.80 -7.61 3.90
C ALA A 137 0.94 -6.14 4.31
N THR A 138 -0.15 -5.38 4.27
CA THR A 138 -0.18 -3.99 4.73
C THR A 138 0.04 -3.91 6.23
N ALA A 139 -0.72 -4.68 7.02
CA ALA A 139 -0.60 -4.71 8.47
C ALA A 139 0.82 -5.06 8.92
N LEU A 140 1.47 -6.05 8.30
CA LEU A 140 2.87 -6.38 8.58
C LEU A 140 3.80 -5.19 8.29
N THR A 141 3.62 -4.55 7.15
CA THR A 141 4.51 -3.45 6.72
C THR A 141 4.36 -2.23 7.62
N VAL A 142 3.12 -1.85 7.94
CA VAL A 142 2.83 -0.75 8.88
C VAL A 142 3.41 -1.06 10.26
N ALA A 143 3.17 -2.28 10.77
CA ALA A 143 3.70 -2.69 12.07
C ALA A 143 5.23 -2.65 12.11
N CYS A 144 5.92 -3.13 11.06
CA CYS A 144 7.38 -3.04 10.97
C CYS A 144 7.89 -1.59 10.92
N ARG A 145 7.20 -0.70 10.21
CA ARG A 145 7.62 0.71 10.06
C ARG A 145 7.40 1.53 11.32
N LEU A 146 6.35 1.23 12.07
CA LEU A 146 5.96 1.95 13.27
C LEU A 146 6.45 1.29 14.57
N ASP A 147 7.17 0.17 14.47
CA ASP A 147 7.58 -0.67 15.61
C ASP A 147 6.38 -1.11 16.48
N GLU A 148 5.29 -1.50 15.82
CA GLU A 148 4.03 -1.95 16.44
C GLU A 148 3.88 -3.48 16.41
N ASP A 149 2.86 -3.98 17.12
CA ASP A 149 2.54 -5.40 17.21
C ASP A 149 2.06 -6.00 15.87
N LYS A 150 2.61 -7.16 15.51
CA LYS A 150 2.35 -7.85 14.23
C LYS A 150 1.20 -8.86 14.29
N THR A 151 0.54 -9.03 15.45
CA THR A 151 -0.44 -10.10 15.68
C THR A 151 -1.60 -10.05 14.68
N ALA A 152 -2.07 -8.86 14.32
CA ALA A 152 -3.15 -8.72 13.34
C ALA A 152 -2.75 -9.25 11.95
N ALA A 153 -1.51 -8.99 11.51
CA ALA A 153 -0.98 -9.50 10.25
C ALA A 153 -0.86 -11.03 10.29
N CYS A 154 -0.27 -11.57 11.36
CA CYS A 154 -0.10 -13.01 11.54
C CYS A 154 -1.44 -13.75 11.55
N ARG A 155 -2.44 -13.26 12.29
CA ARG A 155 -3.77 -13.89 12.34
C ARG A 155 -4.44 -13.97 10.95
N LEU A 156 -4.34 -12.91 10.15
CA LEU A 156 -4.88 -12.92 8.78
C LEU A 156 -4.13 -13.92 7.90
N ALA A 157 -2.80 -13.94 7.97
CA ALA A 157 -2.00 -14.89 7.19
C ALA A 157 -2.22 -16.35 7.63
N GLU A 158 -2.41 -16.61 8.92
CA GLU A 158 -2.76 -17.93 9.46
C GLU A 158 -4.15 -18.38 8.98
N SER A 159 -5.12 -17.46 8.92
CA SER A 159 -6.45 -17.75 8.34
C SER A 159 -6.33 -18.14 6.87
N LEU A 160 -5.50 -17.43 6.09
CA LEU A 160 -5.23 -17.76 4.69
C LEU A 160 -4.52 -19.10 4.52
N GLN A 161 -3.63 -19.48 5.45
CA GLN A 161 -2.87 -20.73 5.36
C GLN A 161 -3.67 -21.95 5.83
N ASN A 162 -4.41 -21.80 6.93
CA ASN A 162 -5.02 -22.90 7.68
C ASN A 162 -6.55 -22.93 7.58
N GLY A 163 -7.15 -21.96 6.87
CA GLY A 163 -8.59 -21.88 6.68
C GLY A 163 -9.15 -23.16 6.07
N THR A 164 -10.33 -23.58 6.55
CA THR A 164 -11.04 -24.74 6.00
C THR A 164 -11.79 -24.42 4.72
N ALA A 165 -12.01 -23.13 4.45
CA ALA A 165 -12.61 -22.65 3.20
C ALA A 165 -11.54 -22.57 2.10
N PRO A 166 -11.89 -22.87 0.83
CA PRO A 166 -11.00 -22.60 -0.30
C PRO A 166 -10.67 -21.10 -0.40
N ILE A 167 -9.45 -20.79 -0.84
CA ILE A 167 -9.03 -19.41 -1.12
C ILE A 167 -9.97 -18.78 -2.15
N SER A 168 -10.56 -17.65 -1.77
CA SER A 168 -11.51 -16.91 -2.59
C SER A 168 -10.79 -15.92 -3.51
N LEU A 169 -10.77 -16.20 -4.81
CA LEU A 169 -10.07 -15.39 -5.82
C LEU A 169 -11.04 -14.80 -6.84
N ALA A 170 -10.74 -13.62 -7.37
CA ALA A 170 -11.45 -13.10 -8.54
C ALA A 170 -11.12 -13.95 -9.78
N ASN A 171 -12.13 -14.22 -10.62
CA ASN A 171 -11.98 -14.88 -11.92
C ASN A 171 -11.28 -16.26 -11.89
N HIS A 172 -11.38 -17.02 -10.79
CA HIS A 172 -10.85 -18.38 -10.71
C HIS A 172 -11.86 -19.42 -11.24
N GLY A 173 -11.34 -20.47 -11.87
CA GLY A 173 -12.13 -21.64 -12.28
C GLY A 173 -11.75 -22.86 -11.45
N GLN A 174 -12.62 -23.88 -11.43
CA GLN A 174 -12.35 -25.14 -10.70
C GLN A 174 -11.10 -25.89 -11.18
N ALA A 175 -10.68 -25.67 -12.44
CA ALA A 175 -9.55 -26.36 -13.05
C ALA A 175 -8.24 -25.58 -13.02
N VAL A 176 -8.29 -24.25 -12.87
CA VAL A 176 -7.12 -23.36 -12.96
C VAL A 176 -7.26 -22.24 -11.96
N SER A 177 -6.35 -22.19 -10.98
CA SER A 177 -6.19 -21.05 -10.09
C SER A 177 -5.67 -19.86 -10.87
N ASN A 178 -6.18 -18.65 -10.59
CA ASN A 178 -5.71 -17.43 -11.22
C ASN A 178 -4.19 -17.25 -10.96
N PRO A 179 -3.33 -17.23 -12.00
CA PRO A 179 -1.88 -17.22 -11.85
C PRO A 179 -1.30 -15.81 -11.72
N THR A 180 -2.13 -14.76 -11.69
CA THR A 180 -1.64 -13.39 -11.53
C THR A 180 -1.26 -13.09 -10.09
N PHE A 181 -0.34 -12.14 -9.89
CA PHE A 181 0.09 -11.79 -8.53
C PHE A 181 -1.01 -11.04 -7.76
N PHE A 182 -1.55 -9.97 -8.34
CA PHE A 182 -2.46 -9.07 -7.61
C PHE A 182 -3.87 -9.64 -7.40
N ASP A 183 -4.34 -10.51 -8.29
CA ASP A 183 -5.72 -11.06 -8.24
C ASP A 183 -5.76 -12.58 -8.04
N GLY A 184 -4.59 -13.21 -7.93
CA GLY A 184 -4.45 -14.65 -7.94
C GLY A 184 -3.73 -15.24 -6.74
N LEU A 185 -3.57 -16.56 -6.79
CA LEU A 185 -2.99 -17.36 -5.73
C LEU A 185 -1.52 -16.99 -5.40
N PRO A 186 -0.66 -16.62 -6.38
CA PRO A 186 0.71 -16.22 -6.06
C PRO A 186 0.82 -15.05 -5.09
N GLY A 187 -0.07 -14.05 -5.15
CA GLY A 187 -0.07 -12.94 -4.20
C GLY A 187 -0.41 -13.40 -2.78
N VAL A 188 -1.38 -14.33 -2.65
CA VAL A 188 -1.74 -14.94 -1.36
C VAL A 188 -0.56 -15.73 -0.79
N ALA A 189 0.03 -16.61 -1.60
CA ALA A 189 1.16 -17.43 -1.20
C ALA A 189 2.38 -16.58 -0.79
N TYR A 190 2.67 -15.53 -1.56
CA TYR A 190 3.75 -14.59 -1.23
C TYR A 190 3.50 -13.88 0.11
N THR A 191 2.28 -13.39 0.32
CA THR A 191 1.91 -12.76 1.60
C THR A 191 2.07 -13.72 2.76
N VAL A 192 1.57 -14.96 2.66
CA VAL A 192 1.70 -15.96 3.73
C VAL A 192 3.17 -16.27 4.01
N ALA A 193 3.97 -16.50 2.97
CA ALA A 193 5.40 -16.77 3.11
C ALA A 193 6.15 -15.62 3.79
N ARG A 194 5.80 -14.37 3.47
CA ARG A 194 6.41 -13.19 4.08
C ARG A 194 5.97 -12.97 5.52
N VAL A 195 4.68 -13.12 5.81
CA VAL A 195 4.13 -12.82 7.14
C VAL A 195 4.49 -13.90 8.17
N LEU A 196 4.42 -15.18 7.79
CA LEU A 196 4.62 -16.30 8.71
C LEU A 196 6.00 -16.96 8.60
N GLY A 197 6.74 -16.69 7.52
CA GLY A 197 8.02 -17.33 7.23
C GLY A 197 9.19 -16.39 7.36
N ASP A 198 9.36 -15.52 6.37
CA ASP A 198 10.51 -14.63 6.24
C ASP A 198 10.08 -13.19 5.99
N GLU A 199 10.12 -12.36 7.04
CA GLU A 199 9.78 -10.95 6.96
C GLU A 199 10.79 -10.12 6.14
N HIS A 200 11.97 -10.67 5.84
CA HIS A 200 12.95 -10.04 4.96
C HIS A 200 12.60 -10.17 3.48
N LEU A 201 11.58 -10.97 3.12
CA LEU A 201 11.04 -10.92 1.77
C LEU A 201 10.56 -9.49 1.45
N PRO A 202 10.86 -8.95 0.25
CA PRO A 202 10.56 -7.57 -0.09
C PRO A 202 9.10 -7.17 0.12
N SER A 203 8.86 -5.93 0.54
CA SER A 203 7.50 -5.43 0.63
C SER A 203 6.97 -5.10 -0.76
N VAL A 204 5.85 -5.72 -1.13
CA VAL A 204 5.15 -5.43 -2.40
C VAL A 204 4.01 -4.42 -2.22
N VAL A 205 3.70 -4.00 -0.98
CA VAL A 205 2.64 -3.02 -0.71
C VAL A 205 3.08 -1.58 -0.99
N SER A 206 4.39 -1.30 -0.91
CA SER A 206 5.00 0.02 -1.16
C SER A 206 6.15 -0.02 -2.18
N PHE A 207 6.55 -1.23 -2.64
CA PHE A 207 7.68 -1.45 -3.54
C PHE A 207 9.02 -0.90 -3.02
N ARG A 208 9.23 -1.04 -1.71
CA ARG A 208 10.44 -0.65 -0.97
C ARG A 208 11.00 -1.82 -0.18
#